data_AF-A0AA41U5N4-F1
#
_entry.id   AF-A0AA41U5N4-F1
#
_cell.length_a   1.000
_cell.length_b   1.000
_cell.length_c   1.000
_cell.angle_alpha   90.00
_cell.angle_beta   90.00
_cell.angle_gamma   90.00
#
_symmetry.space_group_name_H-M   'P 1'
#
loop_
_entity.id
_entity.type
_entity.pdbx_description
1 polymer ?
#
loop_
_entity_poly.entity_id
_entity_poly.type
_entity_poly.pdbx_seq_one_letter_code
_entity_poly.pdbx_strand_id
1 'polypeptide(L)'
;MGRRRGAGRPDGAGRRAAGPDDRRWRAAVGQQRLLDLAARGDVLDDILYTAPGRAGGGGAGTTWLVGTAEEVARALAKYEDLGITHFVLSDTPYLPEIRRQGEQLLPLLRPTRSMAR
;
A
#
# COMPACT_ATOMS: atom_id res chain seq x y z
N MET A 1 -58.42 -11.48 26.67
CA MET A 1 -57.44 -12.46 27.16
C MET A 1 -56.93 -13.22 25.93
N GLY A 2 -55.72 -13.12 25.39
CA GLY A 2 -54.48 -12.45 25.72
C GLY A 2 -53.36 -13.20 24.98
N ARG A 3 -52.60 -12.51 24.11
CA ARG A 3 -51.15 -12.62 23.82
C ARG A 3 -50.81 -12.41 22.33
N ARG A 4 -50.04 -11.34 22.10
CA ARG A 4 -49.32 -10.99 20.86
C ARG A 4 -48.07 -11.85 20.71
N ARG A 5 -47.73 -12.28 19.48
CA ARG A 5 -46.38 -12.48 18.89
C ARG A 5 -46.62 -12.51 17.36
N GLY A 6 -45.96 -11.81 16.45
CA GLY A 6 -44.68 -11.11 16.40
C GLY A 6 -44.20 -11.34 14.96
N ALA A 7 -44.24 -10.31 14.11
CA ALA A 7 -43.85 -10.40 12.70
C ALA A 7 -42.35 -10.77 12.58
N GLY A 8 -42.04 -11.92 12.01
CA GLY A 8 -40.68 -12.33 11.68
C GLY A 8 -40.24 -11.73 10.35
N ARG A 9 -39.16 -10.93 10.37
CA ARG A 9 -38.44 -10.46 9.18
C ARG A 9 -37.79 -11.63 8.44
N PRO A 10 -37.68 -11.59 7.10
CA PRO A 10 -36.78 -12.48 6.38
C PRO A 10 -35.35 -11.91 6.44
N ASP A 11 -34.57 -12.33 7.44
CA ASP A 11 -33.13 -12.03 7.49
C ASP A 11 -32.36 -13.14 6.76
N GLY A 12 -32.07 -12.88 5.49
CA GLY A 12 -31.30 -13.76 4.61
C GLY A 12 -30.63 -12.98 3.50
N ALA A 13 -30.01 -11.84 3.83
CA ALA A 13 -29.16 -11.10 2.90
C ALA A 13 -27.87 -11.90 2.68
N GLY A 14 -27.91 -12.79 1.69
CA GLY A 14 -26.72 -13.36 1.09
C GLY A 14 -25.77 -12.23 0.70
N ARG A 15 -24.56 -12.27 1.24
CA ARG A 15 -23.47 -11.35 0.91
C ARG A 15 -23.15 -11.55 -0.58
N ARG A 16 -23.78 -10.76 -1.44
CA ARG A 16 -23.47 -10.73 -2.87
C ARG A 16 -22.00 -10.36 -2.98
N ALA A 17 -21.19 -11.27 -3.51
CA ALA A 17 -19.87 -10.94 -4.00
C ALA A 17 -20.05 -9.79 -5.02
N ALA A 18 -19.28 -8.71 -4.84
CA ALA A 18 -19.29 -7.58 -5.76
C ALA A 18 -19.08 -8.10 -7.18
N GLY A 19 -20.07 -7.87 -8.04
CA GLY A 19 -20.02 -8.30 -9.44
C GLY A 19 -19.07 -7.43 -10.26
N PRO A 20 -18.79 -7.79 -11.52
CA PRO A 20 -17.74 -7.18 -12.35
C PRO A 20 -18.01 -5.73 -12.81
N ASP A 21 -19.00 -5.05 -12.22
CA ASP A 21 -19.60 -3.79 -12.67
C ASP A 21 -19.38 -2.62 -11.70
N ASP A 22 -18.28 -2.65 -10.94
CA ASP A 22 -17.76 -1.45 -10.25
C ASP A 22 -16.86 -0.60 -11.18
N ARG A 23 -16.92 -0.84 -12.50
CA ARG A 23 -16.12 -0.15 -13.54
C ARG A 23 -16.53 1.30 -13.79
N ARG A 24 -17.48 1.84 -13.03
CA ARG A 24 -17.92 3.23 -13.17
C ARG A 24 -17.00 4.23 -12.47
N TRP A 25 -16.15 3.77 -11.55
CA TRP A 25 -15.02 4.57 -11.10
C TRP A 25 -13.90 4.43 -12.12
N ARG A 26 -13.78 5.38 -13.06
CA ARG A 26 -12.57 5.47 -13.88
C ARG A 26 -11.41 5.60 -12.91
N ALA A 27 -10.49 4.63 -12.93
CA ALA A 27 -9.28 4.71 -12.11
C ALA A 27 -8.64 6.07 -12.33
N ALA A 28 -8.21 6.73 -11.24
CA ALA A 28 -7.46 7.96 -11.35
C ALA A 28 -6.26 7.73 -12.28
N VAL A 29 -5.85 8.73 -13.06
CA VAL A 29 -4.74 8.58 -14.04
C VAL A 29 -3.49 8.00 -13.38
N GLY A 30 -3.19 8.39 -12.13
CA GLY A 30 -2.09 7.81 -11.36
C GLY A 30 -2.27 6.31 -11.08
N GLN A 31 -3.47 5.88 -10.71
CA GLN A 31 -3.79 4.46 -10.51
C GLN A 31 -3.69 3.66 -11.81
N GLN A 32 -4.15 4.21 -12.94
CA GLN A 32 -3.99 3.54 -14.23
C GLN A 32 -2.51 3.32 -14.56
N ARG A 33 -1.65 4.33 -14.35
CA ARG A 33 -0.19 4.20 -14.57
C ARG A 33 0.45 3.13 -13.70
N LEU A 34 0.00 2.97 -12.45
CA LEU A 34 0.50 1.90 -11.58
C LEU A 34 0.06 0.51 -12.05
N LEU A 35 -1.18 0.37 -12.56
CA LEU A 35 -1.65 -0.87 -13.17
C LEU A 35 -0.87 -1.22 -14.44
N ASP A 36 -0.60 -0.22 -15.28
CA ASP A 36 0.20 -0.39 -16.50
C ASP A 36 1.65 -0.79 -16.17
N LEU A 37 2.19 -0.34 -15.03
CA LEU A 37 3.48 -0.81 -14.52
C LEU A 37 3.39 -2.28 -14.07
N ALA A 38 2.40 -2.63 -13.26
CA ALA A 38 2.21 -4.01 -12.78
C ALA A 38 2.04 -5.02 -13.92
N ALA A 39 1.42 -4.63 -15.04
CA ALA A 39 1.28 -5.47 -16.22
C ALA A 39 2.62 -5.83 -16.90
N ARG A 40 3.72 -5.13 -16.60
CA ARG A 40 5.04 -5.37 -17.19
C ARG A 40 5.82 -6.51 -16.52
N GLY A 41 5.42 -6.92 -15.32
CA GLY A 41 6.08 -8.00 -14.58
C GLY A 41 6.02 -7.81 -13.07
N ASP A 42 6.39 -8.87 -12.35
CA ASP A 42 6.31 -8.95 -10.89
C ASP A 42 7.37 -8.10 -10.17
N VAL A 43 8.50 -7.85 -10.83
CA VAL A 43 9.63 -7.05 -10.36
C VAL A 43 10.11 -6.19 -11.51
N LEU A 44 10.15 -4.87 -11.33
CA LEU A 44 10.43 -3.90 -12.40
C LEU A 44 11.79 -3.19 -12.24
N ASP A 45 12.42 -3.33 -11.08
CA ASP A 45 13.74 -2.79 -10.71
C ASP A 45 14.27 -3.66 -9.55
N ASP A 46 15.47 -3.38 -9.03
CA ASP A 46 16.15 -4.16 -7.97
C ASP A 46 15.24 -4.51 -6.79
N ILE A 47 14.44 -3.54 -6.34
CA ILE A 47 13.52 -3.71 -5.20
C ILE A 47 12.09 -3.24 -5.48
N LEU A 48 11.74 -2.90 -6.74
CA LEU A 48 10.38 -2.45 -7.08
C LEU A 48 9.48 -3.62 -7.47
N TYR A 49 8.66 -4.07 -6.52
CA TYR A 49 7.79 -5.24 -6.66
C TYR A 49 6.34 -4.83 -6.91
N THR A 50 5.67 -5.53 -7.83
CA THR A 50 4.26 -5.32 -8.17
C THR A 50 3.38 -6.49 -7.73
N ALA A 51 3.99 -7.66 -7.53
CA ALA A 51 3.30 -8.90 -7.13
C ALA A 51 2.43 -8.76 -5.86
N PRO A 52 2.83 -8.05 -4.78
CA PRO A 52 1.98 -7.85 -3.60
C PRO A 52 0.65 -7.16 -3.91
N GLY A 53 0.61 -6.31 -4.93
CA GLY A 53 -0.61 -5.62 -5.37
C GLY A 53 -1.74 -6.56 -5.79
N ARG A 54 -1.43 -7.79 -6.24
CA ARG A 54 -2.42 -8.80 -6.65
C ARG A 54 -3.29 -9.32 -5.49
N ALA A 55 -2.79 -9.25 -4.26
CA ALA A 55 -3.46 -9.80 -3.08
C ALA A 55 -4.44 -8.82 -2.40
N GLY A 56 -4.57 -7.58 -2.90
CA GLY A 56 -5.55 -6.61 -2.37
C GLY A 56 -5.06 -5.17 -2.20
N GLY A 57 -3.85 -4.84 -2.67
CA GLY A 57 -3.24 -3.52 -2.48
C GLY A 57 -3.69 -2.43 -3.46
N GLY A 58 -4.65 -2.69 -4.36
CA GLY A 58 -4.98 -1.82 -5.51
C GLY A 58 -4.99 -0.31 -5.23
N GLY A 59 -4.65 0.51 -6.23
CA GLY A 59 -4.37 1.93 -6.00
C GLY A 59 -2.89 2.13 -5.66
N ALA A 60 -2.57 2.88 -4.60
CA ALA A 60 -1.18 3.18 -4.23
C ALA A 60 -0.37 1.94 -3.79
N GLY A 61 -1.03 0.85 -3.34
CA GLY A 61 -0.37 -0.42 -3.00
C GLY A 61 -0.21 -1.38 -4.19
N THR A 62 -0.23 -0.87 -5.42
CA THR A 62 0.05 -1.66 -6.63
C THR A 62 1.56 -1.93 -6.79
N THR A 63 2.41 -1.11 -6.16
CA THR A 63 3.87 -1.18 -6.24
C THR A 63 4.50 -0.98 -4.87
N TRP A 64 5.55 -1.74 -4.56
CA TRP A 64 6.18 -1.81 -3.23
C TRP A 64 7.69 -1.81 -3.38
N LEU A 65 8.40 -1.15 -2.44
CA LEU A 65 9.83 -1.35 -2.28
C LEU A 65 10.05 -2.53 -1.33
N VAL A 66 10.62 -3.63 -1.81
CA VAL A 66 10.80 -4.87 -1.04
C VAL A 66 12.29 -5.19 -0.93
N GLY A 67 12.84 -5.08 0.28
CA GLY A 67 14.26 -5.32 0.55
C GLY A 67 14.64 -5.01 2.00
N THR A 68 15.93 -4.97 2.28
CA THR A 68 16.51 -4.49 3.55
C THR A 68 16.28 -2.98 3.74
N ALA A 69 16.40 -2.50 4.99
CA ALA A 69 16.26 -1.06 5.28
C ALA A 69 17.30 -0.23 4.51
N GLU A 70 18.51 -0.77 4.32
CA GLU A 70 19.58 -0.14 3.56
C GLU A 70 19.27 -0.07 2.06
N GLU A 71 18.67 -1.12 1.49
CA GLU A 71 18.22 -1.11 0.09
C GLU A 71 17.09 -0.10 -0.14
N VAL A 72 16.10 -0.08 0.77
CA VAL A 72 15.01 0.89 0.71
C VAL A 72 15.53 2.32 0.87
N ALA A 73 16.46 2.57 1.79
CA ALA A 73 17.07 3.89 1.96
C ALA A 73 17.80 4.35 0.68
N ARG A 74 18.56 3.46 0.04
CA ARG A 74 19.21 3.76 -1.26
C ARG A 74 18.20 4.07 -2.36
N ALA A 75 17.09 3.34 -2.43
CA ALA A 75 16.05 3.63 -3.40
C ALA A 75 15.36 4.99 -3.15
N LEU A 76 15.09 5.34 -1.89
CA LEU A 76 14.55 6.66 -1.52
C LEU A 76 15.53 7.80 -1.87
N ALA A 77 16.83 7.59 -1.67
CA ALA A 77 17.86 8.56 -2.10
C ALA A 77 17.85 8.79 -3.61
N LYS A 78 17.65 7.73 -4.43
CA LYS A 78 17.49 7.90 -5.90
C LYS A 78 16.29 8.79 -6.25
N TYR A 79 15.19 8.74 -5.47
CA TYR A 79 14.06 9.65 -5.66
C TYR A 79 14.38 11.08 -5.20
N GLU A 80 15.16 11.24 -4.13
CA GLU A 80 15.68 12.54 -3.68
C GLU A 80 16.56 13.20 -4.73
N ASP A 81 17.45 12.44 -5.39
CA ASP A 81 18.29 12.91 -6.50
C ASP A 81 17.45 13.44 -7.70
N LEU A 82 16.22 12.96 -7.84
CA LEU A 82 15.24 13.43 -8.84
C LEU A 82 14.41 14.64 -8.35
N GLY A 83 14.66 15.12 -7.14
CA GLY A 83 13.98 16.26 -6.51
C GLY A 83 12.73 15.92 -5.69
N ILE A 84 12.44 14.63 -5.43
CA ILE A 84 11.33 14.22 -4.58
C ILE A 84 11.76 14.27 -3.12
N THR A 85 11.15 15.17 -2.34
CA THR A 85 11.59 15.47 -0.96
C THR A 85 10.63 15.02 0.12
N HIS A 86 9.43 14.55 -0.25
CA HIS A 86 8.38 14.18 0.70
C HIS A 86 7.87 12.79 0.39
N PHE A 87 7.97 11.91 1.37
CA PHE A 87 7.57 10.51 1.26
C PHE A 87 6.49 10.18 2.29
N VAL A 88 5.44 9.48 1.84
CA VAL A 88 4.45 8.87 2.72
C VAL A 88 4.75 7.38 2.76
N LEU A 89 5.27 6.91 3.88
CA LEU A 89 5.55 5.49 4.09
C LEU A 89 4.29 4.84 4.68
N SER A 90 3.62 4.02 3.87
CA SER A 90 2.43 3.28 4.27
C SER A 90 2.60 1.84 3.86
N ASP A 91 2.34 0.92 4.79
CA ASP A 91 2.64 -0.49 4.61
C ASP A 91 1.76 -1.34 5.55
N THR A 92 1.62 -2.64 5.27
CA THR A 92 0.82 -3.62 6.01
C THR A 92 1.66 -4.85 6.38
N PRO A 93 1.56 -5.36 7.62
CA PRO A 93 0.69 -4.90 8.70
C PRO A 93 1.19 -3.61 9.37
N TYR A 94 0.28 -2.65 9.56
CA TYR A 94 0.63 -1.27 9.94
C TYR A 94 1.51 -1.14 11.19
N LEU A 95 1.11 -1.73 12.32
CA LEU A 95 1.83 -1.52 13.59
C LEU A 95 3.26 -2.12 13.58
N PRO A 96 3.47 -3.39 13.19
CA PRO A 96 4.81 -3.94 13.06
C PRO A 96 5.68 -3.16 12.06
N GLU A 97 5.10 -2.72 10.94
CA GLU A 97 5.88 -2.08 9.89
C GLU A 97 6.25 -0.64 10.23
N ILE A 98 5.35 0.13 10.87
CA ILE A 98 5.70 1.44 11.44
C ILE A 98 6.86 1.31 12.44
N ARG A 99 6.87 0.25 13.26
CA ARG A 99 7.98 -0.01 14.19
C ARG A 99 9.28 -0.31 13.45
N ARG A 100 9.25 -1.20 12.45
CA ARG A 100 10.43 -1.53 11.62
C ARG A 100 10.99 -0.31 10.91
N GLN A 101 10.12 0.48 10.26
CA GLN A 101 10.52 1.71 9.58
C GLN A 101 11.15 2.70 10.56
N GLY A 102 10.53 2.91 11.73
CA GLY A 102 11.05 3.82 12.75
C GLY A 102 12.40 3.39 13.33
N GLU A 103 12.58 2.10 13.57
CA GLU A 103 13.79 1.56 14.22
C GLU A 103 14.94 1.32 13.22
N GLN A 104 14.66 0.95 11.98
CA GLN A 104 15.67 0.49 11.01
C GLN A 104 15.85 1.45 9.84
N LEU A 105 14.76 1.98 9.26
CA LEU A 105 14.84 2.79 8.04
C LEU A 105 15.10 4.27 8.34
N LEU A 106 14.32 4.89 9.23
CA LEU A 106 14.42 6.32 9.51
C LEU A 106 15.82 6.77 9.97
N PRO A 107 16.61 5.99 10.75
CA PRO A 107 17.97 6.36 11.08
C PRO A 107 18.89 6.49 9.85
N LEU A 108 18.65 5.71 8.80
CA LEU A 108 19.44 5.72 7.56
C LEU A 108 19.11 6.92 6.64
N LEU A 109 17.92 7.50 6.80
CA LEU A 109 17.47 8.67 6.03
C LEU A 109 17.85 10.01 6.68
N ARG A 110 18.29 9.98 7.94
CA ARG A 110 18.68 11.21 8.63
C ARG A 110 20.08 11.61 8.19
N PRO A 111 20.33 12.92 7.95
CA PRO A 111 21.68 13.41 7.79
C PRO A 111 22.53 12.92 8.95
N THR A 112 23.74 12.41 8.67
CA THR A 112 24.70 12.13 9.74
C THR A 112 24.93 13.43 10.48
N ARG A 113 24.36 13.54 11.67
CA ARG A 113 24.57 14.71 12.52
C ARG A 113 26.03 14.67 12.93
N SER A 114 26.87 15.39 12.20
CA SER A 114 28.25 15.64 12.58
C SER A 114 28.21 16.13 14.03
N MET A 115 28.78 15.34 14.93
CA MET A 115 29.14 15.85 16.24
C MET A 115 30.28 16.83 15.99
N ALA A 116 29.93 18.08 15.69
CA ALA A 116 30.86 19.19 15.74
C ALA A 116 31.48 19.17 17.14
N ARG A 117 32.77 18.85 17.18
CA ARG A 117 33.65 19.01 18.33
C ARG A 117 33.85 20.50 18.61
#